data_AF-A0A4R9IJF5-F1
#
_entry.id   AF-A0A4R9IJF5-F1
#
_cell.length_a   1.000
_cell.length_b   1.000
_cell.length_c   1.000
_cell.angle_alpha   90.00
_cell.angle_beta   90.00
_cell.angle_gamma   90.00
#
_symmetry.space_group_name_H-M   'P 1'
#
loop_
_entity.id
_entity.type
_entity.pdbx_description
1 polymer ?
#
loop_
_entity_poly.entity_id
_entity_poly.type
_entity_poly.pdbx_seq_one_letter_code
_entity_poly.pdbx_strand_id
1 'polypeptide(L)'
;MKDKIFLDTNIILYQFSSDTQKKNKAKELRTYIEVILIPLCKFFPDPSFYIDSLNIKEKYKISYYDSLIINAALKLKCSKLYSEYLQANQKIENLEIINPFR
;
A
#
# COMPACT_ATOMS: atom_id res chain seq x y z
N MET A 1 9.82 20.23 11.10
CA MET A 1 9.24 19.21 10.20
C MET A 1 9.98 17.92 10.43
N LYS A 2 9.30 16.77 10.64
CA LYS A 2 9.97 15.46 10.59
C LYS A 2 10.40 15.19 9.15
N ASP A 3 11.59 14.65 8.97
CA ASP A 3 12.08 14.26 7.64
C ASP A 3 11.13 13.25 7.00
N LYS A 4 10.79 13.47 5.73
CA LYS A 4 10.02 12.53 4.92
C LYS A 4 11.00 11.54 4.29
N ILE A 5 11.10 10.35 4.87
CA ILE A 5 11.97 9.29 4.37
C ILE A 5 11.20 8.48 3.33
N PHE A 6 11.74 8.36 2.13
CA PHE A 6 11.22 7.51 1.06
C PHE A 6 12.20 6.36 0.83
N LEU A 7 11.70 5.13 0.79
CA LEU A 7 12.50 3.95 0.48
C LEU A 7 12.20 3.54 -0.96
N ASP A 8 13.18 3.70 -1.85
CA ASP A 8 13.12 3.06 -3.15
C ASP A 8 13.55 1.59 -3.06
N THR A 9 13.15 0.79 -4.04
CA THR A 9 13.55 -0.62 -4.12
C THR A 9 15.02 -0.80 -4.53
N ASN A 10 15.65 0.21 -5.14
CA ASN A 10 17.07 0.18 -5.51
C ASN A 10 17.98 0.12 -4.29
N ILE A 11 17.53 0.62 -3.13
CA ILE A 11 18.26 0.49 -1.87
C ILE A 11 18.53 -0.98 -1.51
N ILE A 12 17.64 -1.91 -1.90
CA ILE A 12 17.86 -3.34 -1.68
C ILE A 12 19.03 -3.86 -2.53
N LEU A 13 19.19 -3.35 -3.75
CA LEU A 13 20.28 -3.75 -4.66
C LEU A 13 21.66 -3.39 -4.10
N TYR A 14 21.75 -2.35 -3.26
CA TYR A 14 23.01 -1.95 -2.64
C TYR A 14 23.56 -2.97 -1.64
N GLN A 15 22.80 -4.00 -1.25
CA GLN A 15 23.34 -5.15 -0.51
C GLN A 15 24.46 -5.88 -1.26
N PHE A 16 24.43 -5.81 -2.59
CA PHE A 16 25.41 -6.41 -3.47
C PHE A 16 26.49 -5.41 -3.93
N SER A 17 26.45 -4.16 -3.43
CA SER A 17 27.46 -3.15 -3.75
C SER A 17 28.81 -3.42 -3.06
N SER A 18 29.90 -3.00 -3.69
CA SER A 18 31.24 -2.94 -3.09
C SER A 18 31.40 -1.77 -2.10
N ASP A 19 30.51 -0.77 -2.17
CA ASP A 19 30.46 0.35 -1.22
C ASP A 19 29.94 -0.15 0.13
N THR A 20 30.84 -0.19 1.13
CA THR A 20 30.57 -0.76 2.45
C THR A 20 29.54 0.06 3.23
N GLN A 21 29.48 1.38 3.05
CA GLN A 21 28.52 2.24 3.72
C GLN A 21 27.10 2.00 3.17
N LYS A 22 26.94 1.99 1.85
CA LYS A 22 25.65 1.70 1.20
C LYS A 22 25.17 0.29 1.52
N LYS A 23 26.08 -0.69 1.50
CA LYS A 23 25.78 -2.08 1.85
C LYS A 23 25.27 -2.23 3.28
N ASN A 24 25.92 -1.58 4.26
CA ASN A 24 25.49 -1.64 5.65
C ASN A 24 24.12 -1.00 5.84
N LYS A 25 23.86 0.16 5.20
CA LYS A 25 22.55 0.80 5.26
C LYS A 25 21.45 -0.05 4.64
N ALA A 26 21.75 -0.70 3.51
CA ALA A 26 20.83 -1.62 2.85
C ALA A 26 20.49 -2.86 3.69
N LYS A 27 21.42 -3.34 4.54
CA LYS A 27 21.17 -4.44 5.49
C LYS A 27 20.24 -4.02 6.64
N GLU A 28 20.43 -2.83 7.20
CA GLU A 28 19.52 -2.29 8.23
C GLU A 28 18.09 -2.20 7.68
N LEU A 29 17.94 -1.66 6.47
CA LEU A 29 16.64 -1.47 5.84
C LEU A 29 15.96 -2.79 5.45
N ARG A 30 16.72 -3.81 5.08
CA ARG A 30 16.19 -5.17 4.90
C ARG A 30 15.57 -5.71 6.17
N THR A 31 16.20 -5.48 7.31
CA THR A 31 15.67 -5.93 8.59
C THR A 31 14.31 -5.27 8.85
N TYR A 32 14.16 -3.98 8.55
CA TYR A 32 12.86 -3.31 8.62
C TYR A 32 11.81 -3.93 7.69
N ILE A 33 12.20 -4.26 6.45
CA ILE A 33 11.31 -4.92 5.48
C ILE A 33 10.86 -6.29 6.00
N GLU A 34 11.79 -7.11 6.48
CA GLU A 34 11.51 -8.49 6.90
C GLU A 34 10.74 -8.58 8.22
N VAL A 35 11.04 -7.70 9.17
CA VAL A 35 10.49 -7.77 10.53
C VAL A 35 9.22 -6.93 10.68
N ILE A 36 9.08 -5.83 9.93
CA ILE A 36 7.94 -4.91 10.07
C ILE A 36 7.06 -4.94 8.82
N LEU A 37 7.61 -4.68 7.64
CA LEU A 37 6.79 -4.47 6.45
C LEU A 37 6.11 -5.76 5.96
N ILE A 38 6.88 -6.84 5.73
CA ILE A 38 6.36 -8.11 5.20
C ILE A 38 5.27 -8.70 6.11
N PRO A 39 5.43 -8.74 7.45
CA PRO A 39 4.37 -9.25 8.33
C PRO A 39 3.07 -8.44 8.27
N LEU A 40 3.15 -7.14 8.00
CA LEU A 40 2.01 -6.23 7.89
C LEU A 40 1.38 -6.23 6.47
N CYS A 41 2.16 -6.49 5.43
CA CYS A 41 1.67 -6.61 4.05
C CYS A 41 0.89 -7.92 3.84
N LYS A 42 -0.42 -7.87 4.11
CA LYS A 42 -1.33 -9.01 3.87
C LYS A 42 -1.80 -9.15 2.43
N PHE A 43 -1.50 -8.17 1.57
CA PHE A 43 -1.94 -8.14 0.17
C PHE A 43 -0.76 -7.87 -0.76
N PHE A 44 -0.63 -8.71 -1.77
CA PHE A 44 0.34 -8.55 -2.86
C PHE A 44 -0.43 -8.54 -4.18
N PRO A 45 -0.35 -7.46 -4.97
CA PRO A 45 -1.14 -7.34 -6.19
C PRO A 45 -0.64 -8.31 -7.27
N ASP A 46 -1.56 -9.03 -7.89
CA ASP A 46 -1.33 -9.78 -9.12
C ASP A 46 -1.84 -8.99 -10.36
N PRO A 47 -1.55 -9.41 -11.60
CA PRO A 47 -1.99 -8.67 -12.79
C PRO A 47 -3.51 -8.40 -12.85
N SER A 48 -4.35 -9.33 -12.38
CA SER A 48 -5.81 -9.17 -12.39
C SER A 48 -6.29 -8.07 -11.44
N PHE A 49 -5.56 -7.82 -10.35
CA PHE A 49 -5.88 -6.76 -9.40
C PHE A 49 -5.93 -5.38 -10.06
N TYR A 50 -5.04 -5.09 -11.01
CA TYR A 50 -5.03 -3.80 -11.69
C TYR A 50 -6.24 -3.63 -12.60
N ILE A 51 -6.63 -4.71 -13.30
CA ILE A 51 -7.80 -4.73 -14.17
C ILE A 51 -9.09 -4.58 -13.33
N ASP A 52 -9.21 -5.34 -12.25
CA ASP A 52 -10.34 -5.24 -11.31
C ASP A 52 -10.47 -3.83 -10.71
N SER A 53 -9.33 -3.16 -10.46
CA SER A 53 -9.32 -1.79 -9.94
C SER A 53 -9.80 -0.77 -10.98
N LEU A 54 -9.56 -1.01 -12.28
CA LEU A 54 -10.15 -0.19 -13.35
C LEU A 54 -11.67 -0.37 -13.39
N ASN A 55 -12.18 -1.59 -13.20
CA ASN A 55 -13.61 -1.84 -13.14
C ASN A 55 -14.27 -1.11 -11.96
N ILE A 56 -13.64 -1.11 -10.78
CA ILE A 56 -14.10 -0.37 -9.59
C ILE A 56 -14.09 1.13 -9.86
N LYS A 57 -13.01 1.65 -10.45
CA LYS A 57 -12.89 3.06 -10.86
C LYS A 57 -14.07 3.47 -11.74
N GLU A 58 -14.37 2.68 -12.76
CA GLU A 58 -15.44 2.97 -13.73
C GLU A 58 -16.84 2.86 -13.10
N LYS A 59 -17.06 1.86 -12.25
CA LYS A 59 -18.33 1.57 -11.57
C LYS A 59 -18.69 2.65 -10.53
N TYR A 60 -17.73 3.06 -9.72
CA TYR A 60 -17.93 4.00 -8.60
C TYR A 60 -17.47 5.44 -8.89
N LYS A 61 -16.89 5.70 -10.08
CA LYS A 61 -16.42 7.03 -10.50
C LYS A 61 -15.43 7.67 -9.52
N ILE A 62 -14.56 6.85 -8.95
CA ILE A 62 -13.49 7.26 -8.02
C ILE A 62 -12.13 7.31 -8.73
N SER A 63 -11.10 7.84 -8.07
CA SER A 63 -9.75 7.86 -8.65
C SER A 63 -9.19 6.45 -8.82
N TYR A 64 -8.26 6.27 -9.77
CA TYR A 64 -7.64 4.96 -9.98
C TYR A 64 -6.87 4.50 -8.73
N TYR A 65 -6.14 5.40 -8.07
CA TYR A 65 -5.37 5.06 -6.86
C TYR A 65 -6.27 4.68 -5.68
N ASP A 66 -7.38 5.40 -5.50
CA ASP A 66 -8.40 5.04 -4.51
C ASP A 66 -9.02 3.67 -4.80
N SER A 67 -9.23 3.37 -6.09
CA SER A 67 -9.76 2.08 -6.52
C SER A 67 -8.82 0.93 -6.19
N LEU A 68 -7.50 1.12 -6.25
CA LEU A 68 -6.52 0.10 -5.82
C LEU A 68 -6.69 -0.23 -4.34
N ILE A 69 -6.79 0.80 -3.49
CA ILE A 69 -6.95 0.62 -2.03
C ILE A 69 -8.27 -0.09 -1.71
N ILE A 70 -9.36 0.36 -2.33
CA ILE A 70 -10.69 -0.23 -2.15
C ILE A 70 -10.70 -1.68 -2.65
N ASN A 71 -10.14 -1.97 -3.83
CA ASN A 71 -10.08 -3.33 -4.35
C ASN A 71 -9.28 -4.26 -3.43
N ALA A 72 -8.17 -3.78 -2.86
CA ALA A 72 -7.38 -4.56 -1.92
C ALA A 72 -8.19 -4.89 -0.66
N ALA A 73 -8.94 -3.93 -0.12
CA ALA A 73 -9.83 -4.16 1.02
C ALA A 73 -10.94 -5.16 0.70
N LEU A 74 -11.56 -5.08 -0.48
CA LEU A 74 -12.58 -6.02 -0.94
C LEU A 74 -12.03 -7.44 -1.14
N LYS A 75 -10.85 -7.59 -1.80
CA LYS A 75 -10.17 -8.88 -1.99
C LYS A 75 -9.79 -9.55 -0.65
N LEU A 76 -9.39 -8.74 0.34
CA LEU A 76 -9.13 -9.18 1.71
C LEU A 76 -10.40 -9.41 2.53
N LYS A 77 -11.59 -9.17 1.96
CA LYS A 77 -12.90 -9.30 2.62
C LYS A 77 -13.04 -8.42 3.86
N CYS A 78 -12.39 -7.26 3.87
CA CYS A 78 -12.53 -6.27 4.92
C CYS A 78 -13.95 -5.69 4.90
N SER A 79 -14.54 -5.49 6.08
CA SER A 79 -15.79 -4.73 6.23
C SER A 79 -15.56 -3.24 6.49
N LYS A 80 -14.33 -2.86 6.89
CA LYS A 80 -13.95 -1.49 7.23
C LYS A 80 -12.63 -1.12 6.55
N LEU A 81 -12.59 0.08 5.97
CA LEU A 81 -11.40 0.72 5.40
C LEU A 81 -11.17 2.06 6.11
N TYR A 82 -10.11 2.15 6.90
CA TYR A 82 -9.73 3.41 7.54
C TYR A 82 -8.94 4.30 6.57
N SER A 83 -9.40 5.53 6.34
CA SER A 83 -8.70 6.51 5.51
C SER A 83 -9.15 7.93 5.83
N GLU A 84 -8.17 8.84 5.90
CA GLU A 84 -8.42 10.26 6.16
C GLU A 84 -9.04 10.99 4.95
N TYR A 85 -8.59 10.63 3.74
CA TYR A 85 -8.84 11.39 2.51
C TYR A 85 -9.77 10.70 1.51
N LEU A 86 -9.97 9.39 1.61
CA LEU A 86 -10.92 8.68 0.74
C LEU A 86 -12.34 9.20 1.02
N GLN A 87 -12.97 9.81 0.02
CA GLN A 87 -14.33 10.32 0.16
C GLN A 87 -15.33 9.16 0.23
N ALA A 88 -15.88 8.94 1.43
CA ALA A 88 -16.72 7.82 1.83
C ALA A 88 -18.19 7.89 1.36
N ASN A 89 -18.54 8.84 0.50
CA ASN A 89 -19.95 9.18 0.26
C ASN A 89 -20.66 8.23 -0.73
N GLN A 90 -20.06 7.09 -1.07
CA GLN A 90 -20.69 6.03 -1.82
C GLN A 90 -20.55 4.69 -1.07
N LYS A 91 -21.64 3.93 -0.98
CA LYS A 91 -21.62 2.58 -0.43
C LYS A 91 -20.96 1.64 -1.44
N ILE A 92 -19.75 1.20 -1.14
CA ILE A 92 -19.01 0.24 -1.97
C ILE A 92 -19.25 -1.15 -1.41
N GLU A 93 -20.27 -1.82 -1.93
CA GLU A 93 -20.64 -3.18 -1.53
C GLU A 93 -20.88 -3.27 0.00
N ASN A 94 -20.08 -4.08 0.70
CA ASN A 94 -20.10 -4.24 2.16
C ASN A 94 -18.95 -3.49 2.86
N LEU A 95 -18.19 -2.65 2.16
CA LEU A 95 -17.05 -1.92 2.69
C LEU A 95 -17.47 -0.54 3.21
N GLU A 96 -17.24 -0.31 4.50
CA GLU A 96 -17.43 0.97 5.16
C GLU A 96 -16.11 1.75 5.20
N ILE A 97 -16.09 2.97 4.66
CA ILE A 97 -14.91 3.84 4.70
C ILE A 97 -15.02 4.79 5.91
N ILE A 98 -14.04 4.73 6.81
CA ILE A 98 -14.05 5.43 8.09
C ILE A 98 -12.84 6.36 8.17
N ASN A 99 -13.04 7.64 8.51
CA ASN A 99 -11.93 8.53 8.85
C ASN A 99 -11.55 8.31 10.33
N PRO A 100 -10.33 7.83 10.64
CA PRO A 100 -9.94 7.50 12.01
C PRO A 100 -9.64 8.70 12.91
N PHE A 101 -9.62 9.92 12.36
CA PHE A 101 -9.30 11.17 13.07
C PHE A 101 -10.49 12.14 13.17
N ARG A 102 -11.66 11.71 12.73
CA ARG A 102 -12.92 12.42 12.94
C ARG A 102 -13.65 11.90 14.18
#